data_AF-A0A7C6N8Z0-F1
#
_entry.id   AF-A0A7C6N8Z0-F1
#
_cell.length_a   1.000
_cell.length_b   1.000
_cell.length_c   1.000
_cell.angle_alpha   90.00
_cell.angle_beta   90.00
_cell.angle_gamma   90.00
#
_symmetry.space_group_name_H-M   'P 1'
#
loop_
_entity.id
_entity.type
_entity.pdbx_description
1 polymer ?
#
loop_
_entity_poly.entity_id
_entity_poly.type
_entity_poly.pdbx_seq_one_letter_code
_entity_poly.pdbx_strand_id
1 'polypeptide(L)'
;MKSADVRKGITQAKFNEENKNVIAGEVFLLSLLLGHFSGSWLVFVGSFLALVIAFQIKKLAVLLCVGFSIVWGVIGFYIGGYLGGTEAKIALSILGFIMGLGANFSSLEWMEDIGSDENIDHAIDHVIIPCDKCGRKLRFPKTNKELVVTCPICKYTFTYKNNS
;
A
#
# COMPACT_ATOMS: atom_id res chain seq x y z
N MET A 1 11.29 -14.24 -11.01
CA MET A 1 11.57 -13.49 -9.77
C MET A 1 12.46 -14.32 -8.87
N LYS A 2 13.38 -13.71 -8.12
CA LYS A 2 14.19 -14.43 -7.12
C LYS A 2 13.33 -14.67 -5.86
N SER A 3 13.52 -15.80 -5.20
CA SER A 3 12.76 -16.15 -3.98
C SER A 3 12.90 -15.11 -2.86
N ALA A 4 14.05 -14.45 -2.76
CA ALA A 4 14.30 -13.37 -1.80
C ALA A 4 13.41 -12.15 -2.04
N ASP A 5 13.17 -11.79 -3.31
CA ASP A 5 12.34 -10.63 -3.68
C ASP A 5 10.86 -10.92 -3.38
N VAL A 6 10.41 -12.16 -3.64
CA VAL A 6 9.07 -12.63 -3.27
C VAL A 6 8.85 -12.54 -1.76
N ARG A 7 9.83 -13.00 -0.97
CA ARG A 7 9.73 -12.94 0.49
C ARG A 7 9.65 -11.50 1.00
N LYS A 8 10.45 -10.59 0.45
CA LYS A 8 10.42 -9.16 0.82
C LYS A 8 9.05 -8.54 0.52
N GLY A 9 8.50 -8.79 -0.67
CA GLY A 9 7.17 -8.28 -1.04
C GLY A 9 6.07 -8.77 -0.10
N ILE A 10 6.06 -10.05 0.26
CA ILE A 10 5.09 -10.61 1.22
C ILE A 10 5.23 -9.96 2.60
N THR A 11 6.46 -9.77 3.08
CA THR A 11 6.69 -9.11 4.38
C THR A 11 6.23 -7.65 4.38
N GLN A 12 6.48 -6.92 3.29
CA GLN A 12 6.05 -5.52 3.15
C GLN A 12 4.52 -5.42 3.10
N ALA A 13 3.86 -6.24 2.29
CA ALA A 13 2.39 -6.26 2.22
C ALA A 13 1.76 -6.56 3.59
N LYS A 14 2.32 -7.51 4.34
CA LYS A 14 1.85 -7.83 5.70
C LYS A 14 2.07 -6.67 6.67
N PHE A 15 3.24 -6.03 6.62
CA PHE A 15 3.53 -4.86 7.46
C PHE A 15 2.59 -3.69 7.16
N ASN A 16 2.30 -3.44 5.87
CA ASN A 16 1.36 -2.41 5.43
C ASN A 16 -0.06 -2.73 5.89
N GLU A 17 -0.47 -4.00 5.81
CA GLU A 17 -1.78 -4.43 6.30
C GLU A 17 -1.93 -4.28 7.82
N GLU A 18 -0.89 -4.56 8.61
CA GLU A 18 -0.91 -4.37 10.06
C GLU A 18 -1.08 -2.90 10.45
N ASN A 19 -0.59 -1.96 9.62
CA ASN A 19 -0.66 -0.52 9.86
C ASN A 19 -1.85 0.18 9.14
N LYS A 20 -2.72 -0.56 8.44
CA LYS A 20 -3.79 0.02 7.60
C LYS A 20 -4.74 0.99 8.31
N ASN A 21 -4.91 0.81 9.62
CA ASN A 21 -5.83 1.63 10.42
C ASN A 21 -5.17 2.87 11.03
N VAL A 22 -3.87 3.07 10.85
CA VAL A 22 -3.13 4.19 11.48
C VAL A 22 -3.65 5.52 10.97
N ILE A 23 -3.67 5.75 9.64
CA ILE A 23 -4.18 7.01 9.06
C ILE A 23 -5.65 7.23 9.44
N ALA A 24 -6.48 6.18 9.38
CA ALA A 24 -7.89 6.28 9.76
C ALA A 24 -8.06 6.72 11.22
N GLY A 25 -7.24 6.16 12.12
CA GLY A 25 -7.19 6.55 13.53
C GLY A 25 -6.73 7.99 13.72
N GLU A 26 -5.67 8.43 13.04
CA GLU A 26 -5.17 9.81 13.11
C GLU A 26 -6.18 10.84 12.60
N VAL A 27 -6.82 10.56 11.46
CA VAL A 27 -7.87 11.42 10.88
C VAL A 27 -9.07 11.52 11.81
N PHE A 28 -9.49 10.40 12.39
CA PHE A 28 -10.57 10.36 13.37
C PHE A 28 -10.23 11.14 14.63
N LEU A 29 -9.06 10.90 15.23
CA LEU A 29 -8.62 11.59 16.45
C LEU A 29 -8.46 13.09 16.23
N LEU A 30 -7.84 13.52 15.13
CA LEU A 30 -7.68 14.94 14.83
C LEU A 30 -9.05 15.61 14.65
N SER A 31 -9.95 14.98 13.90
CA SER A 31 -11.30 15.52 13.70
C SER A 31 -12.08 15.60 15.01
N LEU A 32 -11.96 14.57 15.85
CA LEU A 32 -12.59 14.54 17.17
C LEU A 32 -12.10 15.67 18.06
N LEU A 33 -10.78 15.92 18.08
CA LEU A 33 -10.20 17.04 18.83
C LEU A 33 -10.71 18.39 18.31
N LEU A 34 -10.72 18.61 16.99
CA LEU A 34 -11.23 19.84 16.39
C LEU A 34 -12.72 20.08 16.71
N GLY A 35 -13.54 19.03 16.62
CA GLY A 35 -14.95 19.09 16.99
C GLY A 35 -15.17 19.38 18.48
N HIS A 36 -14.37 18.76 19.34
CA HIS A 36 -14.45 18.98 20.79
C HIS A 36 -14.05 20.42 21.16
N PHE A 37 -12.91 20.92 20.65
CA PHE A 37 -12.44 22.27 20.94
C PHE A 37 -13.36 23.38 20.40
N SER A 38 -14.01 23.13 19.26
CA SER A 38 -15.00 24.07 18.71
C SER A 38 -16.39 23.93 19.33
N GLY A 39 -16.63 22.90 20.14
CA GLY A 39 -17.95 22.57 20.68
C GLY A 39 -19.00 22.23 19.61
N SER A 40 -18.57 21.93 18.38
CA SER A 40 -19.44 21.79 17.21
C SER A 40 -19.29 20.44 16.55
N TRP A 41 -20.37 19.67 16.55
CA TRP A 41 -20.43 18.38 15.84
C TRP A 41 -20.28 18.55 14.32
N LEU A 42 -20.65 19.71 13.77
CA LEU A 42 -20.44 20.01 12.34
C LEU A 42 -18.96 20.19 12.01
N VAL A 43 -18.17 20.76 12.93
CA VAL A 43 -16.72 20.88 12.74
C VAL A 43 -16.07 19.50 12.75
N PHE A 44 -16.50 18.60 13.65
CA PHE A 44 -16.06 17.20 13.66
C PHE A 44 -16.33 16.51 12.31
N VAL A 45 -17.58 16.47 11.87
CA VAL A 45 -17.96 15.79 10.63
C VAL A 45 -17.32 16.47 9.41
N GLY A 46 -17.30 17.80 9.40
CA GLY A 46 -16.72 18.60 8.32
C GLY A 46 -15.21 18.39 8.17
N SER A 47 -14.46 18.42 9.28
CA SER A 47 -13.01 18.15 9.23
C SER A 47 -12.71 16.70 8.87
N PHE A 48 -13.50 15.75 9.35
CA PHE A 48 -13.33 14.34 9.03
C PHE A 48 -13.50 14.09 7.53
N LEU A 49 -14.59 14.57 6.94
CA LEU A 49 -14.83 14.45 5.51
C LEU A 49 -13.78 15.20 4.68
N ALA A 50 -13.39 16.41 5.09
CA ALA A 50 -12.37 17.19 4.40
C ALA A 50 -11.01 16.45 4.37
N LEU A 51 -10.61 15.83 5.48
CA LEU A 51 -9.38 15.04 5.56
C LEU A 51 -9.48 13.77 4.70
N VAL A 52 -10.59 13.03 4.76
CA VAL A 52 -10.78 11.83 3.91
C VAL A 52 -10.67 12.19 2.43
N ILE A 53 -11.27 13.30 2.00
CA ILE A 53 -11.17 13.78 0.61
C ILE A 53 -9.74 14.22 0.29
N ALA A 54 -9.07 14.90 1.23
CA ALA A 54 -7.68 15.34 1.06
C ALA A 54 -6.71 14.17 0.79
N PHE A 55 -6.95 13.01 1.41
CA PHE A 55 -6.16 11.78 1.17
C PHE A 55 -6.32 11.18 -0.23
N GLN A 56 -7.35 11.57 -0.99
CA GLN A 56 -7.50 11.13 -2.39
C GLN A 56 -6.47 11.80 -3.32
N ILE A 57 -5.91 12.94 -2.91
CA ILE A 57 -4.92 13.68 -3.68
C ILE A 57 -3.52 13.27 -3.20
N LYS A 58 -2.80 12.46 -4.00
CA LYS A 58 -1.49 11.88 -3.62
C LYS A 58 -0.50 12.88 -2.98
N LYS A 59 -0.37 14.08 -3.57
CA LYS A 59 0.53 15.13 -3.05
C LYS A 59 0.11 15.62 -1.66
N LEU A 60 -1.20 15.74 -1.43
CA LEU A 60 -1.75 16.21 -0.17
C LEU A 60 -1.72 15.10 0.89
N ALA A 61 -1.96 13.85 0.50
CA ALA A 61 -1.81 12.68 1.36
C ALA A 61 -0.39 12.57 1.94
N VAL A 62 0.64 12.68 1.10
CA VAL A 62 2.04 12.65 1.55
C VAL A 62 2.33 13.81 2.52
N LEU A 63 1.85 15.02 2.22
CA LEU A 63 2.01 16.18 3.10
C LEU A 63 1.33 15.96 4.46
N LEU A 64 0.12 15.40 4.46
CA LEU A 64 -0.63 15.06 5.67
C LEU A 64 0.09 13.99 6.50
N CYS A 65 0.60 12.94 5.86
CA CYS A 65 1.38 11.90 6.54
C CYS A 65 2.57 12.50 7.28
N VAL A 66 3.36 13.37 6.62
CA VAL A 66 4.48 14.09 7.25
C VAL A 66 3.99 14.96 8.41
N GLY A 67 2.88 15.68 8.23
CA GLY A 67 2.26 16.50 9.27
C GLY A 67 1.87 15.69 10.51
N PHE A 68 1.23 14.54 10.32
CA PHE A 68 0.88 13.63 11.42
C PHE A 68 2.11 13.01 12.08
N SER A 69 3.17 12.70 11.33
CA SER A 69 4.42 12.23 11.91
C SER A 69 5.10 13.28 12.80
N ILE A 70 4.98 14.57 12.47
CA ILE A 70 5.46 15.66 13.34
C ILE A 70 4.70 15.64 14.68
N VAL A 71 3.38 15.38 14.67
CA VAL A 71 2.60 15.26 15.91
C VAL A 71 3.16 14.14 16.80
N TRP A 72 3.50 12.98 16.24
CA TRP A 72 4.18 11.92 17.00
C TRP A 72 5.55 12.32 17.54
N GLY A 73 6.32 13.10 16.78
CA GLY A 73 7.58 13.67 17.26
C GLY A 73 7.39 14.65 18.43
N VAL A 74 6.32 15.45 18.41
CA VAL A 74 5.95 16.34 19.51
C VAL A 74 5.51 15.53 20.73
N ILE A 75 4.72 14.48 20.56
CA ILE A 75 4.32 13.55 21.64
C ILE A 75 5.58 12.92 22.27
N GLY A 76 6.52 12.43 21.45
CA GLY A 76 7.79 11.89 21.91
C GLY A 76 8.63 12.89 22.71
N PHE A 77 8.65 14.15 22.28
CA PHE A 77 9.32 15.23 23.02
C PHE A 77 8.74 15.41 24.43
N TYR A 78 7.41 15.46 24.56
CA TYR A 78 6.78 15.60 25.87
C TYR A 78 7.05 14.40 26.77
N ILE A 79 6.96 13.17 26.23
CA ILE A 79 7.28 11.93 26.97
C ILE A 79 8.73 11.95 27.46
N GLY A 80 9.68 12.30 26.60
CA GLY A 80 11.10 12.38 26.99
C GLY A 80 11.38 13.40 28.09
N GLY A 81 10.56 14.45 28.17
CA GLY A 81 10.64 15.44 29.25
C GLY A 81 10.33 14.87 30.62
N TYR A 82 9.43 13.89 30.70
CA TYR A 82 9.11 13.22 31.97
C TYR A 82 10.12 12.13 32.34
N LEU A 83 10.89 11.60 31.39
CA LEU A 83 11.76 10.44 31.61
C LEU A 83 13.23 10.77 31.92
N GLY A 84 13.80 11.80 31.32
CA GLY A 84 15.27 11.96 31.38
C GLY A 84 15.84 13.32 31.00
N GLY A 85 15.02 14.38 30.97
CA GLY A 85 15.50 15.73 30.64
C GLY A 85 15.73 15.97 29.15
N THR A 86 16.54 17.00 28.82
CA THR A 86 16.66 17.54 27.45
C THR A 86 17.15 16.51 26.41
N GLU A 87 18.06 15.62 26.79
CA GLU A 87 18.58 14.58 25.90
C GLU A 87 17.50 13.57 25.51
N ALA A 88 16.73 13.09 26.50
CA ALA A 88 15.61 12.18 26.28
C ALA A 88 14.50 12.82 25.42
N LYS A 89 14.24 14.12 25.59
CA LYS A 89 13.29 14.87 24.73
C LYS A 89 13.69 14.82 23.26
N ILE A 90 14.96 15.10 22.96
CA ILE A 90 15.46 15.10 21.58
C ILE A 90 15.40 13.69 21.00
N ALA A 91 15.93 12.70 21.74
CA ALA A 91 15.98 11.31 21.27
C ALA A 91 14.57 10.75 21.00
N LEU A 92 13.63 10.92 21.93
CA LEU A 92 12.26 10.42 21.77
C LEU A 92 11.44 11.21 20.76
N SER A 93 11.75 12.49 20.54
CA SER A 93 11.12 13.26 19.46
C SER A 93 11.51 12.73 18.08
N ILE A 94 12.80 12.48 17.86
CA ILE A 94 13.30 11.90 16.60
C ILE A 94 12.73 10.49 16.40
N LEU A 95 12.75 9.67 17.44
CA LEU A 95 12.20 8.32 17.40
C LEU A 95 10.69 8.33 17.08
N GLY A 96 9.92 9.17 17.77
CA GLY A 96 8.48 9.33 17.54
C GLY A 96 8.17 9.79 16.11
N PHE A 97 8.93 10.75 15.59
CA PHE A 97 8.78 11.21 14.21
C PHE A 97 9.04 10.08 13.19
N ILE A 98 10.14 9.34 13.34
CA ILE A 98 10.50 8.25 12.41
C ILE A 98 9.48 7.11 12.48
N MET A 99 9.03 6.74 13.68
CA MET A 99 8.00 5.71 13.87
C MET A 99 6.67 6.14 13.24
N GLY A 100 6.24 7.37 13.49
CA GLY A 100 5.03 7.93 12.87
C GLY A 100 5.15 8.00 11.35
N LEU A 101 6.32 8.36 10.81
CA LEU A 101 6.55 8.41 9.37
C LEU A 101 6.46 7.03 8.72
N GLY A 102 7.09 6.03 9.34
CA GLY A 102 7.03 4.64 8.87
C GLY A 102 5.62 4.08 8.87
N ALA A 103 4.85 4.31 9.94
CA ALA A 103 3.48 3.85 10.07
C ALA A 103 2.52 4.56 9.10
N ASN A 104 2.70 5.87 8.89
CA ASN A 104 1.85 6.65 7.98
C ASN A 104 2.14 6.31 6.52
N PHE A 105 3.40 6.08 6.14
CA PHE A 105 3.71 5.66 4.77
C PHE A 105 3.33 4.21 4.49
N SER A 106 3.46 3.29 5.45
CA SER A 106 2.98 1.90 5.25
C SER A 106 1.46 1.82 5.12
N SER A 107 0.73 2.62 5.91
CA SER A 107 -0.71 2.76 5.77
C SER A 107 -1.11 3.40 4.44
N LEU A 108 -0.36 4.40 3.96
CA LEU A 108 -0.63 5.04 2.67
C LEU A 108 -0.41 4.08 1.50
N GLU A 109 0.68 3.30 1.51
CA GLU A 109 0.95 2.28 0.49
C GLU A 109 -0.18 1.24 0.43
N TRP A 110 -0.67 0.77 1.58
CA TRP A 110 -1.83 -0.13 1.63
C TRP A 110 -3.09 0.48 0.99
N MET A 111 -3.35 1.77 1.23
CA MET A 111 -4.50 2.47 0.64
C MET A 111 -4.37 2.60 -0.88
N GLU A 112 -3.15 2.86 -1.38
CA GLU A 112 -2.88 2.93 -2.81
C GLU A 112 -3.01 1.55 -3.49
N ASP A 113 -2.52 0.50 -2.84
CA ASP A 113 -2.60 -0.87 -3.34
C ASP A 113 -4.07 -1.31 -3.52
N ILE A 114 -4.92 -1.12 -2.50
CA ILE A 114 -6.35 -1.46 -2.58
C ILE A 114 -7.10 -0.61 -3.62
N GLY A 115 -6.72 0.66 -3.77
CA GLY A 115 -7.30 1.52 -4.81
C GLY A 115 -6.92 1.09 -6.23
N SER A 116 -5.85 0.28 -6.38
CA SER A 116 -5.33 -0.16 -7.68
C SER A 116 -5.81 -1.55 -8.12
N ASP A 117 -6.41 -2.33 -7.20
CA ASP A 117 -6.85 -3.72 -7.43
C ASP A 117 -7.90 -3.89 -8.54
N GLU A 118 -8.59 -2.82 -8.95
CA GLU A 118 -9.52 -2.84 -10.08
C GLU A 118 -8.82 -3.09 -11.44
N ASN A 119 -7.48 -3.06 -11.50
CA ASN A 119 -6.71 -3.38 -12.71
C ASN A 119 -6.11 -4.80 -12.74
N ILE A 120 -6.42 -5.66 -11.76
CA ILE A 120 -5.93 -7.06 -11.69
C ILE A 120 -6.94 -8.07 -12.26
N ASP A 121 -7.86 -7.65 -13.13
CA ASP A 121 -8.55 -8.59 -14.03
C ASP A 121 -7.64 -9.10 -15.17
N HIS A 122 -6.38 -8.68 -15.18
CA HIS A 122 -5.30 -9.32 -15.93
C HIS A 122 -4.41 -10.18 -15.02
N ALA A 123 -4.99 -10.80 -13.99
CA ALA A 123 -4.53 -12.12 -13.59
C ALA A 123 -4.40 -12.93 -14.89
N ILE A 124 -3.16 -13.19 -15.30
CA ILE A 124 -2.83 -13.86 -16.54
C ILE A 124 -3.40 -15.28 -16.41
N ASP A 125 -4.65 -15.45 -16.82
CA ASP A 125 -5.23 -16.76 -17.02
C ASP A 125 -4.24 -17.50 -17.92
N HIS A 126 -3.71 -18.62 -17.45
CA HIS A 126 -2.78 -19.39 -18.25
C HIS A 126 -3.53 -20.51 -18.95
N VAL A 127 -3.45 -20.56 -20.28
CA VAL A 127 -3.96 -21.70 -21.05
C VAL A 127 -2.84 -22.74 -21.16
N ILE A 128 -3.18 -23.99 -20.84
CA ILE A 128 -2.28 -25.14 -21.01
C ILE A 128 -2.61 -25.81 -22.34
N ILE A 129 -1.69 -25.72 -23.30
CA ILE A 129 -1.88 -26.23 -24.66
C ILE A 129 -0.86 -27.35 -24.90
N PRO A 130 -1.28 -28.56 -25.32
CA PRO A 130 -0.34 -29.59 -25.74
C PRO A 130 0.26 -29.22 -27.10
N CYS A 131 1.55 -29.50 -27.29
CA CYS A 131 2.16 -29.39 -28.61
C CYS A 131 1.65 -30.49 -29.55
N ASP A 132 1.22 -30.12 -30.76
CA ASP A 132 0.67 -31.06 -31.77
C ASP A 132 1.61 -32.22 -32.14
N LYS A 133 2.92 -32.00 -32.03
CA LYS A 133 3.93 -32.99 -32.46
C LYS A 133 4.44 -33.88 -31.34
N CYS A 134 4.62 -33.33 -30.12
CA CYS A 134 5.25 -34.06 -29.02
C CYS A 134 4.36 -34.23 -27.78
N GLY A 135 3.14 -33.68 -27.80
CA GLY A 135 2.17 -33.78 -26.71
C GLY A 135 2.57 -33.05 -25.42
N ARG A 136 3.73 -32.36 -25.38
CA ARG A 136 4.16 -31.66 -24.17
C ARG A 136 3.24 -30.47 -23.90
N LYS A 137 2.77 -30.40 -22.66
CA LYS A 137 1.95 -29.30 -22.12
C LYS A 137 2.80 -28.03 -22.02
N LEU A 138 2.41 -26.99 -22.76
CA LEU A 138 3.02 -25.67 -22.76
C LEU A 138 2.05 -24.68 -22.10
N ARG A 139 2.58 -23.77 -21.28
CA ARG A 139 1.78 -22.75 -20.59
C ARG A 139 1.93 -21.41 -21.31
N PHE A 140 0.81 -20.81 -21.69
CA PHE A 140 0.78 -19.50 -22.33
C PHE A 140 -0.14 -18.54 -21.58
N PRO A 141 0.16 -17.23 -21.58
CA PRO A 141 -0.81 -16.23 -21.18
C PRO A 141 -2.03 -16.29 -22.10
N LYS A 142 -3.24 -16.27 -21.54
CA LYS A 142 -4.49 -16.17 -22.29
C LYS A 142 -4.50 -14.82 -23.00
N THR A 143 -4.49 -14.87 -24.32
CA THR A 143 -4.49 -13.69 -25.18
C THR A 143 -5.46 -13.95 -26.33
N ASN A 144 -6.14 -12.89 -26.78
CA ASN A 144 -7.02 -12.95 -27.94
C ASN A 144 -6.27 -12.77 -29.27
N LYS A 145 -4.94 -12.67 -29.23
CA LYS A 145 -4.08 -12.54 -30.42
C LYS A 145 -3.62 -13.92 -30.89
N GLU A 146 -3.42 -14.06 -32.19
CA GLU A 146 -2.79 -15.26 -32.75
C GLU A 146 -1.35 -15.35 -32.24
N LEU A 147 -1.03 -16.46 -31.57
CA LEU A 147 0.30 -16.73 -31.06
C LEU A 147 0.99 -17.73 -31.97
N VAL A 148 2.14 -17.33 -32.51
CA VAL A 148 3.07 -18.26 -33.16
C VAL A 148 3.93 -18.88 -32.07
N VAL A 149 3.68 -20.14 -31.79
CA VAL A 149 4.32 -20.87 -30.69
C VAL A 149 5.33 -21.85 -31.25
N THR A 150 6.59 -21.74 -30.81
CA THR A 150 7.64 -22.72 -31.11
C THR A 150 7.87 -23.60 -29.89
N CYS A 151 7.67 -24.91 -30.03
CA CYS A 151 7.97 -25.85 -28.96
C CYS A 151 9.49 -25.90 -28.69
N PRO A 152 9.95 -25.77 -27.44
CA PRO A 152 11.38 -25.75 -27.11
C PRO A 152 12.09 -27.10 -27.34
N ILE A 153 11.34 -28.20 -27.50
CA ILE A 153 11.92 -29.56 -27.61
C ILE A 153 11.95 -30.03 -29.05
N CYS A 154 10.77 -30.10 -29.69
CA CYS A 154 10.67 -30.61 -31.05
C CYS A 154 10.91 -29.51 -32.10
N LYS A 155 11.13 -28.25 -31.66
CA LYS A 155 11.30 -27.06 -32.51
C LYS A 155 10.17 -26.87 -33.53
N TYR A 156 9.03 -27.50 -33.31
CA TYR A 156 7.85 -27.39 -34.15
C TYR A 156 7.13 -26.09 -33.84
N THR A 157 6.83 -25.32 -34.88
CA THR A 157 6.11 -24.06 -34.79
C THR A 157 4.67 -24.28 -35.23
N PHE A 158 3.71 -23.90 -34.38
CA PHE A 158 2.29 -23.96 -34.67
C PHE A 158 1.60 -22.66 -34.26
N THR A 159 0.49 -22.34 -34.92
CA THR A 159 -0.27 -21.12 -34.65
C THR A 159 -1.45 -21.46 -33.76
N TYR A 160 -1.52 -20.84 -32.59
CA TYR A 160 -2.67 -20.96 -31.69
C TYR A 160 -3.55 -19.71 -31.80
N LYS A 161 -4.83 -19.94 -32.09
CA LYS A 161 -5.88 -18.92 -32.03
C LYS A 161 -6.83 -19.29 -30.91
N ASN A 162 -6.93 -18.43 -29.90
CA ASN A 162 -7.90 -18.59 -28.85
C ASN A 162 -9.29 -18.24 -29.42
N ASN A 163 -10.05 -19.25 -29.85
CA ASN A 163 -11.46 -19.08 -30.22
C ASN A 163 -12.30 -19.03 -28.94
N SER A 164 -12.11 -17.98 -28.14
CA SER A 164 -12.97 -17.65 -26.99
C SER A 164 -13.86 -16.49 -27.34
#